data_AF-A0A3D2XVE8-F1
#
_entry.id   AF-A0A3D2XVE8-F1
#
_cell.length_a   1.000
_cell.length_b   1.000
_cell.length_c   1.000
_cell.angle_alpha   90.00
_cell.angle_beta   90.00
_cell.angle_gamma   90.00
#
_symmetry.space_group_name_H-M   'P 1'
#
loop_
_entity.id
_entity.type
_entity.pdbx_description
1 polymer ?
#
loop_
_entity_poly.entity_id
_entity_poly.type
_entity_poly.pdbx_seq_one_letter_code
_entity_poly.pdbx_strand_id
1 'polypeptide(L)'
;NQIEEDKRAAEEASTRRNLVGSGDRSERIRTYNFPQGRVTDHRINLTLYRLDEVIEGNLGLLLEPIRQEHQADLLASLADD
;
A
#
# COMPACT_ATOMS: atom_id res chain seq x y z
N ASN A 1 -6.42 -23.34 -26.72
CA ASN A 1 -5.80 -23.44 -25.39
C ASN A 1 -4.62 -22.48 -25.20
N GLN A 2 -3.79 -22.20 -26.21
CA GLN A 2 -2.75 -21.15 -26.12
C GLN A 2 -3.29 -19.71 -25.97
N ILE A 3 -4.29 -19.33 -26.79
CA ILE A 3 -4.87 -17.97 -26.79
C ILE A 3 -5.45 -17.58 -25.42
N GLU A 4 -6.07 -18.52 -24.71
CA GLU A 4 -6.66 -18.26 -23.39
C GLU A 4 -5.59 -18.14 -22.30
N GLU A 5 -4.49 -18.90 -22.39
CA GLU A 5 -3.33 -18.75 -21.50
C GLU A 5 -2.62 -17.40 -21.72
N ASP A 6 -2.46 -17.00 -22.99
CA ASP A 6 -1.85 -15.70 -23.34
C ASP A 6 -2.72 -14.53 -22.85
N LYS A 7 -4.06 -14.63 -22.96
CA LYS A 7 -4.99 -13.65 -22.40
C LYS A 7 -4.85 -13.54 -20.88
N ARG A 8 -4.87 -14.67 -20.17
CA ARG A 8 -4.73 -14.69 -18.71
C ARG A 8 -3.40 -14.06 -18.28
N ALA A 9 -2.30 -14.41 -18.95
CA ALA A 9 -0.99 -13.84 -18.66
C ALA A 9 -0.95 -12.33 -18.92
N ALA A 10 -1.61 -11.84 -19.97
CA ALA A 10 -1.71 -10.42 -20.27
C ALA A 10 -2.52 -9.66 -19.21
N GLU A 11 -3.63 -10.22 -18.74
CA GLU A 11 -4.46 -9.65 -17.66
C GLU A 11 -3.71 -9.58 -16.33
N GLU A 12 -3.00 -10.66 -15.96
CA GLU A 12 -2.14 -10.70 -14.77
C GLU A 12 -1.02 -9.67 -14.87
N ALA A 13 -0.36 -9.56 -16.03
CA ALA A 13 0.70 -8.60 -16.26
C ALA A 13 0.19 -7.15 -16.19
N SER A 14 -1.01 -6.88 -16.71
CA SER A 14 -1.68 -5.59 -16.62
C SER A 14 -1.99 -5.24 -15.16
N THR A 15 -2.64 -6.16 -14.44
CA THR A 15 -3.01 -5.98 -13.03
C THR A 15 -1.77 -5.73 -12.16
N ARG A 16 -0.73 -6.53 -12.33
CA ARG A 16 0.54 -6.35 -11.60
C ARG A 16 1.18 -5.00 -11.90
N ARG A 17 1.16 -4.55 -13.16
CA ARG A 17 1.70 -3.24 -13.53
C ARG A 17 0.94 -2.10 -12.86
N ASN A 18 -0.38 -2.20 -12.77
CA ASN A 18 -1.21 -1.21 -12.09
C ASN A 18 -0.98 -1.18 -10.57
N LEU A 19 -0.77 -2.34 -9.95
CA LEU A 19 -0.55 -2.43 -8.49
C LEU A 19 0.86 -2.01 -8.06
N VAL A 20 1.88 -2.32 -8.86
CA VAL A 20 3.29 -2.00 -8.56
C VAL A 20 3.66 -0.60 -9.04
N GLY A 21 2.94 -0.07 -10.03
CA GLY A 21 3.26 1.20 -10.68
C GLY A 21 4.44 1.08 -11.64
N SER A 22 5.12 2.20 -11.86
CA SER A 22 6.33 2.27 -12.69
C SER A 22 7.57 1.75 -11.97
N GLY A 23 7.50 1.60 -10.63
CA GLY A 23 8.63 1.28 -9.78
C GLY A 23 9.51 2.49 -9.44
N ASP A 24 9.09 3.70 -9.81
CA ASP A 24 9.80 4.91 -9.44
C ASP A 24 9.76 5.14 -7.92
N ARG A 25 10.84 5.72 -7.38
CA ARG A 25 10.99 5.98 -5.95
C ARG A 25 9.96 6.98 -5.43
N SER A 26 9.40 7.83 -6.29
CA SER A 26 8.34 8.77 -5.92
C SER A 26 7.00 8.08 -5.63
N GLU A 27 6.76 6.91 -6.22
CA GLU A 27 5.52 6.13 -6.08
C GLU A 27 5.53 5.19 -4.86
N ARG A 28 6.57 5.25 -4.02
CA ARG A 28 6.69 4.37 -2.85
C ARG A 28 5.54 4.58 -1.88
N ILE A 29 4.94 3.49 -1.42
CA ILE A 29 3.91 3.55 -0.38
C ILE A 29 4.48 3.74 1.04
N ARG A 30 5.74 3.32 1.28
CA ARG A 30 6.37 3.36 2.61
C ARG A 30 7.86 3.65 2.54
N THR A 31 8.42 4.11 3.65
CA THR A 31 9.86 4.23 3.86
C THR A 31 10.22 3.69 5.23
N TYR A 32 11.17 2.75 5.27
CA TYR A 32 11.74 2.20 6.50
C TYR A 32 13.10 2.85 6.74
N ASN A 33 13.30 3.45 7.90
CA ASN A 33 14.54 4.12 8.30
C ASN A 33 15.07 3.47 9.58
N PHE A 34 15.98 2.51 9.40
CA PHE A 34 16.59 1.75 10.49
C PHE A 34 17.43 2.61 11.45
N PRO A 35 18.31 3.53 10.99
CA PRO A 35 19.07 4.38 11.91
C PRO A 35 18.22 5.21 12.88
N GLN A 36 17.01 5.58 12.48
CA GLN A 36 16.08 6.38 13.30
C GLN A 36 14.91 5.55 13.85
N GLY A 37 14.93 4.22 13.67
CA GLY A 37 13.92 3.29 14.18
C GLY A 37 12.49 3.60 13.73
N ARG A 38 12.30 4.20 12.53
CA ARG A 38 10.97 4.65 12.08
C ARG A 38 10.52 4.05 10.76
N VAL A 39 9.20 3.95 10.61
CA VAL A 39 8.51 3.68 9.35
C VAL A 39 7.54 4.82 9.05
N THR A 40 7.53 5.27 7.81
CA THR A 40 6.55 6.25 7.30
C THR A 40 5.73 5.60 6.20
N ASP A 41 4.40 5.63 6.31
CA ASP A 41 3.46 5.28 5.24
C ASP A 41 2.96 6.55 4.57
N HIS A 42 3.26 6.69 3.27
CA HIS A 42 3.01 7.91 2.49
C HIS A 42 1.56 8.01 1.99
N ARG A 43 0.76 6.93 2.09
CA ARG A 43 -0.64 6.96 1.65
C ARG A 43 -1.50 7.87 2.52
N ILE A 44 -1.21 7.88 3.82
CA ILE A 44 -1.93 8.65 4.84
C ILE A 44 -1.00 9.58 5.63
N ASN A 45 0.26 9.73 5.18
CA ASN A 45 1.31 10.48 5.87
C ASN A 45 1.55 10.09 7.34
N LEU A 46 1.36 8.82 7.69
CA LEU A 46 1.58 8.30 9.03
C LEU A 46 3.07 7.98 9.25
N THR A 47 3.65 8.45 10.36
CA THR A 47 5.01 8.06 10.79
C THR A 47 4.98 7.43 12.17
N LEU A 48 5.61 6.26 12.31
CA LEU A 48 5.74 5.52 13.55
C LEU A 48 7.21 5.33 13.91
N TYR A 49 7.58 5.56 15.16
CA TYR A 49 8.92 5.34 15.72
C TYR A 49 9.02 3.97 16.43
N ARG A 50 8.44 2.95 15.80
CA ARG A 50 8.34 1.57 16.33
C ARG A 50 8.67 0.57 15.24
N LEU A 51 9.76 0.83 14.51
CA LEU A 51 10.14 0.00 13.35
C LEU A 51 10.33 -1.47 13.73
N ASP A 52 11.00 -1.75 14.85
CA ASP A 52 11.31 -3.11 15.27
C ASP A 52 10.04 -3.93 15.50
N GLU A 53 9.06 -3.39 16.23
CA GLU A 53 7.75 -4.04 16.43
C GLU A 53 7.05 -4.35 15.10
N VAL A 54 7.11 -3.42 14.14
CA VAL A 54 6.49 -3.60 12.82
C VAL A 54 7.18 -4.72 12.05
N ILE A 55 8.52 -4.76 12.07
CA ILE A 55 9.31 -5.79 11.38
C ILE A 55 9.15 -7.16 12.05
N GLU A 56 8.97 -7.20 13.37
CA GLU A 56 8.65 -8.42 14.13
C GLU A 56 7.23 -8.96 13.90
N GLY A 57 6.41 -8.22 13.13
CA GLY A 57 5.10 -8.68 12.67
C GLY A 57 3.91 -7.97 13.30
N ASN A 58 4.12 -6.96 14.14
CA ASN A 58 3.04 -6.12 14.68
C ASN A 58 2.52 -5.13 13.61
N LEU A 59 2.02 -5.66 12.50
CA LEU A 59 1.56 -4.88 11.35
C LEU A 59 0.25 -4.13 11.61
N GLY A 60 -0.49 -4.49 12.67
CA GLY A 60 -1.72 -3.81 13.07
C GLY A 60 -1.52 -2.31 13.30
N LEU A 61 -0.34 -1.91 13.76
CA LEU A 61 0.06 -0.52 13.94
C LEU A 61 0.01 0.31 12.65
N LEU A 62 0.21 -0.33 11.50
CA LEU A 62 0.11 0.31 10.19
C LEU A 62 -1.27 0.07 9.55
N LEU A 63 -1.73 -1.18 9.54
CA LEU A 63 -2.91 -1.58 8.78
C LEU A 63 -4.19 -0.93 9.30
N GLU A 64 -4.36 -0.80 10.62
CA GLU A 64 -5.61 -0.29 11.18
C GLU A 64 -5.81 1.20 10.86
N PRO A 65 -4.84 2.11 11.05
CA PRO A 65 -4.96 3.50 10.60
C PRO A 65 -5.27 3.64 9.10
N ILE A 66 -4.61 2.85 8.25
CA ILE A 66 -4.86 2.87 6.80
C ILE A 66 -6.30 2.47 6.48
N ARG A 67 -6.81 1.43 7.16
CA ARG A 67 -8.18 0.93 6.96
C ARG A 67 -9.21 1.96 7.40
N GLN A 68 -8.96 2.64 8.51
CA GLN A 68 -9.82 3.70 9.03
C GLN A 68 -9.88 4.89 8.08
N GLU A 69 -8.73 5.37 7.59
CA GLU A 69 -8.69 6.47 6.61
C GLU A 69 -9.45 6.09 5.33
N HIS A 70 -9.20 4.90 4.80
CA HIS A 70 -9.90 4.43 3.61
C HIS A 70 -11.43 4.35 3.81
N GLN A 71 -11.89 3.90 4.98
CA GLN A 71 -13.31 3.87 5.31
C GLN A 71 -13.88 5.29 5.42
N ALA A 72 -13.14 6.24 5.99
CA ALA A 72 -13.55 7.63 6.07
C ALA A 72 -13.68 8.25 4.66
N ASP A 73 -12.72 8.00 3.77
CA ASP A 73 -12.75 8.47 2.37
C ASP A 73 -13.97 7.93 1.62
N LEU A 74 -14.28 6.63 1.77
CA LEU A 74 -15.45 6.01 1.15
C LEU A 74 -16.76 6.65 1.65
N LEU A 75 -16.87 6.87 2.97
CA LEU A 75 -18.04 7.51 3.56
C LEU A 75 -18.19 8.96 3.11
N ALA A 76 -17.09 9.70 3.00
CA ALA A 76 -17.09 11.06 2.47
C ALA A 76 -17.56 11.09 1.01
N SER A 77 -17.03 10.20 0.15
CA SER A 77 -17.45 10.13 -1.26
C SER A 77 -18.94 9.82 -1.43
N LEU A 78 -19.51 8.98 -0.55
CA LEU A 78 -20.94 8.65 -0.58
C LEU A 78 -21.84 9.78 -0.04
N ALA A 79 -21.30 10.70 0.75
CA ALA A 79 -22.04 11.84 1.29
C ALA A 79 -22.07 13.04 0.33
N ASP A 80 -21.10 13.12 -0.57
CA ASP A 80 -20.99 14.15 -1.61
C ASP A 80 -21.82 13.84 -2.88
N ASP A 81 -22.30 12.60 -3.02
CA ASP A 81 -23.23 12.12 -4.06
C ASP A 81 -24.72 12.30 -3.66
#